data_AF-A0A6P6T7F7-F1
#
_entry.id   AF-A0A6P6T7F7-F1
#
_cell.length_a   1.000
_cell.length_b   1.000
_cell.length_c   1.000
_cell.angle_alpha   90.00
_cell.angle_beta   90.00
_cell.angle_gamma   90.00
#
_symmetry.space_group_name_H-M   'P 1'
#
loop_
_entity.id
_entity.type
_entity.pdbx_description
1 polymer ?
#
loop_
_entity_poly.entity_id
_entity_poly.type
_entity_poly.pdbx_seq_one_letter_code
_entity_poly.pdbx_strand_id
1 'polypeptide(L)'
;MGQIKPSPDFMSETNHKPMDVRVLKKSISDKMLLPKPKKKNDEKKNGKNNSNNKFLITINVLGSAGPVRFVVNENDTVSGVIDAALKLYARQERLPVLGSDVNSFFLYPANAGLDALNLSESIGLQGVRNFVLCKKQRRPQMTEARSEMISRKRSGSWVKAWFNKSLSSKMLSH
;
A
#
# COMPACT_ATOMS: atom_id res chain seq x y z
N MET A 1 -18.04 34.35 60.05
CA MET A 1 -19.25 33.65 59.57
C MET A 1 -19.56 32.49 60.52
N GLY A 2 -20.82 32.35 60.94
CA GLY A 2 -21.46 31.05 61.17
C GLY A 2 -21.34 30.34 62.53
N GLN A 3 -22.25 30.70 63.44
CA GLN A 3 -23.09 29.85 64.33
C GLN A 3 -22.50 28.72 65.21
N ILE A 4 -23.06 28.70 66.41
CA ILE A 4 -22.82 27.86 67.60
C ILE A 4 -23.92 26.77 67.68
N LYS A 5 -23.61 25.56 68.19
CA LYS A 5 -24.29 24.81 69.29
C LYS A 5 -24.33 23.27 69.15
N PRO A 6 -24.44 22.53 70.29
CA PRO A 6 -24.00 21.15 70.49
C PRO A 6 -25.14 20.10 70.63
N SER A 7 -24.73 18.81 70.65
CA SER A 7 -25.29 17.52 71.20
C SER A 7 -26.81 17.28 71.33
N PRO A 8 -27.26 16.00 71.24
CA PRO A 8 -27.47 15.20 72.47
C PRO A 8 -27.17 13.68 72.36
N ASP A 9 -26.66 13.10 73.46
CA ASP A 9 -27.29 12.08 74.35
C ASP A 9 -28.27 11.07 73.69
N PHE A 10 -28.40 9.77 73.98
CA PHE A 10 -28.24 8.92 75.17
C PHE A 10 -28.72 7.50 74.69
N MET A 11 -28.17 6.34 75.08
CA MET A 11 -28.82 5.38 76.01
C MET A 11 -28.06 4.02 76.00
N SER A 12 -27.58 3.64 77.19
CA SER A 12 -27.61 2.32 77.86
C SER A 12 -27.44 1.00 77.06
N GLU A 13 -26.32 0.32 77.36
CA GLU A 13 -26.25 -0.96 78.08
C GLU A 13 -27.42 -1.97 77.99
N THR A 14 -27.14 -3.22 77.59
CA THR A 14 -27.28 -4.43 78.44
C THR A 14 -27.04 -5.73 77.63
N ASN A 15 -26.21 -6.62 78.21
CA ASN A 15 -26.35 -8.09 78.33
C ASN A 15 -26.95 -8.92 77.17
N HIS A 16 -26.46 -10.09 76.74
CA HIS A 16 -26.03 -11.25 77.53
C HIS A 16 -25.39 -12.30 76.59
N LYS A 17 -24.45 -13.07 77.15
CA LYS A 17 -23.67 -14.21 76.61
C LYS A 17 -24.56 -15.48 76.37
N PRO A 18 -23.96 -16.64 76.03
CA PRO A 18 -23.57 -17.23 74.73
C PRO A 18 -24.52 -18.38 74.31
N MET A 19 -24.28 -19.06 73.17
CA MET A 19 -24.34 -20.54 73.08
C MET A 19 -23.76 -21.02 71.74
N ASP A 20 -22.69 -21.80 71.86
CA ASP A 20 -22.08 -22.67 70.84
C ASP A 20 -23.02 -23.84 70.51
N VAL A 21 -23.31 -24.12 69.23
CA VAL A 21 -23.48 -25.51 68.79
C VAL A 21 -23.41 -25.68 67.27
N ARG A 22 -22.71 -26.75 66.86
CA ARG A 22 -22.92 -27.59 65.66
C ARG A 22 -22.29 -27.06 64.36
N VAL A 23 -21.08 -27.55 64.01
CA VAL A 23 -20.85 -28.83 63.29
C VAL A 23 -21.58 -28.86 61.95
N LEU A 24 -20.84 -28.76 60.83
CA LEU A 24 -20.83 -29.81 59.81
C LEU A 24 -19.66 -29.64 58.82
N LYS A 25 -18.69 -30.54 58.92
CA LYS A 25 -17.86 -30.98 57.78
C LYS A 25 -18.66 -32.03 57.00
N LYS A 26 -18.64 -31.98 55.66
CA LYS A 26 -18.77 -33.09 54.67
C LYS A 26 -18.79 -32.44 53.27
N SER A 27 -17.77 -32.53 52.41
CA SER A 27 -17.19 -33.67 51.67
C SER A 27 -18.13 -34.31 50.63
N ILE A 28 -17.56 -34.58 49.44
CA ILE A 28 -17.89 -35.61 48.43
C ILE A 28 -18.26 -35.05 47.04
N SER A 29 -17.20 -35.01 46.22
CA SER A 29 -17.08 -35.48 44.83
C SER A 29 -18.32 -35.75 43.96
N ASP A 30 -18.18 -35.22 42.74
CA ASP A 30 -18.28 -35.91 41.45
C ASP A 30 -19.54 -35.79 40.57
N LYS A 31 -19.27 -35.26 39.37
CA LYS A 31 -19.89 -35.52 38.05
C LYS A 31 -21.38 -35.17 37.91
N MET A 32 -21.67 -34.12 37.13
CA MET A 32 -22.67 -34.14 36.05
C MET A 32 -22.74 -32.80 35.31
N LEU A 33 -22.98 -32.89 33.99
CA LEU A 33 -23.40 -31.85 33.03
C LEU A 33 -22.30 -31.15 32.19
N LEU A 34 -22.10 -31.72 30.99
CA LEU A 34 -21.65 -31.06 29.77
C LEU A 34 -22.40 -29.73 29.51
N PRO A 35 -21.68 -28.65 29.15
CA PRO A 35 -22.24 -27.57 28.34
C PRO A 35 -21.71 -27.68 26.90
N LYS A 36 -22.61 -27.98 25.96
CA LYS A 36 -22.42 -27.73 24.52
C LYS A 36 -22.35 -26.21 24.27
N PRO A 37 -21.36 -25.68 23.54
CA PRO A 37 -21.50 -24.41 22.85
C PRO A 37 -21.78 -24.64 21.35
N LYS A 38 -23.07 -24.47 21.04
CA LYS A 38 -23.70 -23.93 19.82
C LYS A 38 -22.79 -23.73 18.58
N LYS A 39 -23.08 -24.53 17.53
CA LYS A 39 -22.95 -24.11 16.12
C LYS A 39 -23.65 -22.76 15.94
N LYS A 40 -22.93 -21.71 15.54
CA LYS A 40 -23.53 -20.54 14.90
C LYS A 40 -23.33 -20.69 13.39
N ASN A 41 -24.45 -20.79 12.70
CA ASN A 41 -24.56 -20.75 11.25
C ASN A 41 -24.11 -19.38 10.73
N ASP A 42 -23.37 -19.44 9.62
CA ASP A 42 -23.52 -18.59 8.44
C ASP A 42 -23.79 -17.10 8.67
N GLU A 43 -22.72 -16.36 8.86
CA GLU A 43 -22.54 -15.17 8.04
C GLU A 43 -21.51 -15.50 6.98
N LYS A 44 -22.04 -15.91 5.82
CA LYS A 44 -21.35 -15.88 4.54
C LYS A 44 -20.98 -14.42 4.28
N LYS A 45 -19.93 -13.91 4.94
CA LYS A 45 -19.21 -12.74 4.46
C LYS A 45 -18.75 -13.17 3.08
N ASN A 46 -19.44 -12.62 2.09
CA ASN A 46 -19.04 -12.66 0.70
C ASN A 46 -17.58 -12.21 0.72
N GLY A 47 -16.67 -13.17 0.76
CA GLY A 47 -15.27 -12.97 0.49
C GLY A 47 -15.31 -12.49 -0.94
N LYS A 48 -15.41 -11.18 -1.11
CA LYS A 48 -14.99 -10.55 -2.34
C LYS A 48 -13.54 -10.98 -2.37
N ASN A 49 -13.29 -12.03 -3.15
CA ASN A 49 -11.98 -12.47 -3.51
C ASN A 49 -11.42 -11.26 -4.23
N ASN A 50 -10.93 -10.29 -3.44
CA ASN A 50 -10.11 -9.21 -3.92
C ASN A 50 -8.89 -9.99 -4.32
N SER A 51 -8.89 -10.43 -5.57
CA SER A 51 -7.80 -11.15 -6.19
C SER A 51 -6.66 -10.17 -6.11
N ASN A 52 -5.94 -10.23 -5.00
CA ASN A 52 -4.76 -9.43 -4.69
C ASN A 52 -3.64 -10.01 -5.54
N ASN A 53 -3.88 -10.01 -6.86
CA ASN A 53 -3.00 -10.49 -7.88
C ASN A 53 -1.86 -9.47 -7.91
N LYS A 54 -0.90 -9.72 -7.04
CA LYS A 54 0.31 -8.96 -6.92
C LYS A 54 1.30 -9.51 -7.93
N PHE A 55 1.93 -8.61 -8.67
CA PHE A 55 2.97 -8.98 -9.60
C PHE A 55 4.10 -7.97 -9.56
N LEU A 56 5.28 -8.47 -9.89
CA LEU A 56 6.46 -7.66 -10.02
C LEU A 56 6.46 -6.95 -11.37
N ILE A 57 6.71 -5.65 -11.36
CA ILE A 57 6.93 -4.87 -12.57
C ILE A 57 8.35 -4.31 -12.62
N THR A 58 8.78 -4.02 -13.84
CA THR A 58 10.06 -3.37 -14.14
C THR A 58 9.78 -2.05 -14.85
N ILE A 59 10.22 -0.94 -14.25
CA ILE A 59 10.12 0.40 -14.81
C ILE A 59 11.51 0.84 -15.31
N ASN A 60 11.66 0.99 -16.62
CA ASN A 60 12.86 1.57 -17.22
C ASN A 60 12.69 3.08 -17.30
N VAL A 61 13.42 3.83 -16.48
CA VAL A 61 13.40 5.30 -16.56
C VAL A 61 14.32 5.75 -17.69
N LEU A 62 13.77 6.53 -18.62
CA LEU A 62 14.53 7.05 -19.76
C LEU A 62 15.73 7.90 -19.29
N GLY A 63 16.93 7.56 -19.78
CA GLY A 63 18.17 8.24 -19.43
C GLY A 63 18.81 7.82 -18.11
N SER A 64 18.20 6.87 -17.38
CA SER A 64 18.77 6.32 -16.15
C SER A 64 19.75 5.17 -16.41
N ALA A 65 20.57 4.84 -15.41
CA ALA A 65 21.53 3.73 -15.47
C ALA A 65 20.89 2.31 -15.45
N GLY A 66 19.56 2.18 -15.33
CA GLY A 66 18.89 0.88 -15.18
C GLY A 66 17.48 0.95 -14.60
N PRO A 67 16.78 -0.19 -14.51
CA PRO A 67 15.39 -0.21 -14.10
C PRO A 67 15.15 -0.10 -12.60
N VAL A 68 13.95 0.34 -12.23
CA VAL A 68 13.37 0.22 -10.89
C VAL A 68 12.37 -0.93 -10.90
N ARG A 69 12.43 -1.81 -9.89
CA ARG A 69 11.56 -3.00 -9.80
C ARG A 69 10.82 -3.01 -8.47
N PHE A 70 9.51 -3.24 -8.51
CA PHE A 70 8.68 -3.33 -7.32
C PHE A 70 7.36 -4.06 -7.63
N VAL A 71 6.68 -4.49 -6.56
CA VAL A 71 5.42 -5.25 -6.65
C VAL A 71 4.25 -4.27 -6.64
N VAL A 72 3.29 -4.51 -7.54
CA VAL A 72 2.02 -3.78 -7.66
C VAL A 72 0.85 -4.77 -7.63
N ASN A 73 -0.32 -4.30 -7.27
CA ASN A 73 -1.57 -5.05 -7.47
C ASN A 73 -2.12 -4.78 -8.88
N GLU A 74 -2.87 -5.73 -9.40
CA GLU A 74 -3.58 -5.60 -10.68
C GLU A 74 -4.49 -4.36 -10.76
N ASN A 75 -5.11 -3.99 -9.65
CA ASN A 75 -6.03 -2.86 -9.55
C ASN A 75 -5.33 -1.51 -9.27
N ASP A 76 -4.00 -1.48 -9.12
CA ASP A 76 -3.27 -0.23 -8.87
C ASP A 76 -3.35 0.67 -10.11
N THR A 77 -3.59 1.97 -9.90
CA THR A 77 -3.65 2.92 -11.02
C THR A 77 -2.27 3.27 -11.54
N VAL A 78 -2.17 3.59 -12.83
CA VAL A 78 -0.93 4.04 -13.47
C VAL A 78 -0.33 5.25 -12.74
N SER A 79 -1.17 6.19 -12.28
CA SER A 79 -0.74 7.33 -11.45
C SER A 79 0.01 6.88 -10.18
N GLY A 80 -0.56 5.91 -9.45
CA GLY A 80 0.07 5.36 -8.24
C GLY A 80 1.36 4.62 -8.54
N VAL A 81 1.42 3.90 -9.66
CA VAL A 81 2.63 3.20 -10.12
C VAL A 81 3.75 4.21 -10.46
N ILE A 82 3.42 5.31 -11.13
CA ILE A 82 4.40 6.37 -11.42
C ILE A 82 4.91 7.01 -10.13
N ASP A 83 4.01 7.38 -9.20
CA ASP A 83 4.40 7.96 -7.92
C ASP A 83 5.33 7.03 -7.12
N ALA A 84 4.99 5.75 -7.02
CA ALA A 84 5.82 4.74 -6.38
C ALA A 84 7.19 4.61 -7.06
N ALA A 85 7.22 4.60 -8.40
CA ALA A 85 8.47 4.55 -9.16
C ALA A 85 9.35 5.78 -8.89
N LEU A 86 8.79 6.99 -8.90
CA LEU A 86 9.53 8.24 -8.63
C LEU A 86 10.12 8.24 -7.21
N LYS A 87 9.33 7.82 -6.21
CA LYS A 87 9.79 7.71 -4.81
C LYS A 87 10.93 6.70 -4.67
N LEU A 88 10.77 5.50 -5.23
CA LEU A 88 11.81 4.46 -5.19
C LEU A 88 13.08 4.88 -5.94
N TYR A 89 12.92 5.61 -7.04
CA TYR A 89 14.02 6.12 -7.84
C TYR A 89 14.83 7.19 -7.08
N ALA A 90 14.15 8.14 -6.44
CA ALA A 90 14.77 9.18 -5.62
C ALA A 90 15.46 8.57 -4.38
N ARG A 91 14.86 7.57 -3.75
CA ARG A 91 15.45 6.84 -2.61
C ARG A 91 16.75 6.12 -2.98
N GLN A 92 16.91 5.72 -4.24
CA GLN A 92 18.14 5.13 -4.75
C GLN A 92 19.16 6.19 -5.20
N GLU A 93 18.87 7.48 -5.02
CA GLU A 93 19.73 8.61 -5.43
C GLU A 93 20.16 8.56 -6.90
N ARG A 94 19.25 8.08 -7.75
CA ARG A 94 19.54 7.85 -9.17
C ARG A 94 19.53 9.14 -9.96
N LEU A 95 20.32 9.13 -11.02
CA LEU A 95 20.36 10.19 -12.03
C LEU A 95 19.74 9.70 -13.34
N PRO A 96 18.97 10.56 -14.05
CA PRO A 96 18.72 11.99 -13.77
C PRO A 96 17.69 12.24 -12.66
N VAL A 97 17.73 13.42 -12.02
CA VAL A 97 16.74 13.83 -11.02
C VAL A 97 15.38 14.10 -11.68
N LEU A 98 14.37 13.31 -11.32
CA LEU A 98 13.07 13.30 -12.00
C LEU A 98 12.08 14.33 -11.42
N GLY A 99 12.09 14.51 -10.09
CA GLY A 99 11.05 15.21 -9.34
C GLY A 99 9.93 14.26 -8.87
N SER A 100 8.83 14.82 -8.36
CA SER A 100 7.70 14.07 -7.77
C SER A 100 6.35 14.28 -8.49
N ASP A 101 6.28 15.14 -9.51
CA ASP A 101 5.04 15.44 -10.22
C ASP A 101 4.68 14.32 -11.22
N VAL A 102 3.72 13.48 -10.85
CA VAL A 102 3.20 12.37 -11.67
C VAL A 102 2.72 12.84 -13.05
N ASN A 103 2.06 14.00 -13.13
CA ASN A 103 1.47 14.49 -14.38
C ASN A 103 2.53 14.90 -15.40
N SER A 104 3.78 15.07 -14.96
CA SER A 104 4.91 15.37 -15.83
C SER A 104 5.52 14.13 -16.49
N PHE A 105 4.93 12.94 -16.35
CA PHE A 105 5.43 11.69 -16.93
C PHE A 105 4.41 10.95 -17.79
N PHE A 106 4.92 10.17 -18.74
CA PHE A 106 4.19 9.15 -19.48
C PHE A 106 4.75 7.77 -19.13
N LEU A 107 3.87 6.79 -18.98
CA LEU A 107 4.24 5.40 -18.79
C LEU A 107 3.86 4.61 -20.05
N TYR A 108 4.85 4.01 -20.70
CA TYR A 108 4.66 3.19 -21.89
C TYR A 108 4.87 1.71 -21.55
N PRO A 109 4.02 0.80 -22.02
CA PRO A 109 4.34 -0.62 -22.03
C PRO A 109 5.58 -0.86 -22.90
N ALA A 110 6.48 -1.75 -22.48
CA ALA A 110 7.73 -2.03 -23.21
C ALA A 110 7.54 -3.03 -24.36
N ASN A 111 6.32 -3.21 -24.86
CA ASN A 111 6.03 -3.96 -26.07
C ASN A 111 6.00 -3.02 -27.28
N ALA A 112 6.43 -3.52 -28.44
CA ALA A 112 6.50 -2.69 -29.63
C ALA A 112 5.08 -2.37 -30.12
N GLY A 113 4.65 -1.12 -29.94
CA GLY A 113 3.45 -0.57 -30.60
C GLY A 113 2.30 -0.11 -29.71
N LEU A 114 2.46 -0.10 -28.37
CA LEU A 114 1.44 0.46 -27.48
C LEU A 114 1.71 1.93 -27.14
N ASP A 115 0.61 2.69 -27.04
CA ASP A 115 0.60 4.09 -26.64
C ASP A 115 0.83 4.28 -25.13
N ALA A 116 0.96 5.54 -24.71
CA ALA A 116 1.09 5.88 -23.29
C ALA A 116 -0.18 5.46 -22.54
N LEU A 117 -0.01 4.89 -21.35
CA LEU A 117 -1.12 4.52 -20.49
C LEU A 117 -1.79 5.74 -19.87
N ASN A 118 -3.10 5.65 -19.70
CA ASN A 118 -3.87 6.69 -19.02
C ASN A 118 -3.61 6.63 -17.51
N LEU A 119 -3.46 7.78 -16.85
CA LEU A 119 -3.13 7.84 -15.43
C LEU A 119 -4.18 7.18 -14.52
N SER A 120 -5.44 7.16 -14.96
CA SER A 120 -6.57 6.57 -14.23
C SER A 120 -6.79 5.09 -14.52
N GLU A 121 -6.09 4.52 -15.52
CA GLU A 121 -6.19 3.12 -15.88
C GLU A 121 -5.51 2.23 -14.83
N SER A 122 -6.01 1.01 -14.63
CA SER A 122 -5.35 0.02 -13.78
C SER A 122 -4.21 -0.66 -14.53
N ILE A 123 -3.06 -0.79 -13.87
CA ILE A 123 -1.82 -1.33 -14.46
C ILE A 123 -1.95 -2.79 -14.94
N GLY A 124 -2.90 -3.54 -14.38
CA GLY A 124 -3.17 -4.93 -14.74
C GLY A 124 -3.78 -5.14 -16.12
N LEU A 125 -4.49 -4.14 -16.68
CA LEU A 125 -5.30 -4.32 -17.91
C LEU A 125 -4.48 -4.71 -19.13
N GLN A 126 -3.22 -4.29 -19.17
CA GLN A 126 -2.34 -4.49 -20.31
C GLN A 126 -1.68 -5.88 -20.30
N GLY A 127 -1.70 -6.61 -19.18
CA GLY A 127 -0.99 -7.88 -19.02
C GLY A 127 0.54 -7.77 -19.12
N VAL A 128 1.08 -6.54 -19.24
CA VAL A 128 2.52 -6.26 -19.39
C VAL A 128 3.19 -6.13 -18.01
N ARG A 129 4.45 -6.54 -17.92
CA ARG A 129 5.27 -6.45 -16.70
C ARG A 129 6.44 -5.47 -16.81
N ASN A 130 6.79 -5.05 -18.02
CA ASN A 130 7.92 -4.16 -18.30
C ASN A 130 7.40 -2.86 -18.91
N PHE A 131 7.81 -1.73 -18.36
CA PHE A 131 7.36 -0.41 -18.76
C PHE A 131 8.54 0.55 -18.92
N VAL A 132 8.26 1.69 -19.55
CA VAL A 132 9.19 2.78 -19.80
C VAL A 132 8.59 4.06 -19.25
N LEU A 133 9.30 4.72 -18.34
CA LEU A 133 8.88 5.99 -17.77
C LEU A 133 9.62 7.13 -18.47
N CYS A 134 8.85 8.02 -19.10
CA CYS A 134 9.37 9.15 -19.87
C CYS A 134 8.91 10.47 -19.25
N LYS A 135 9.84 11.41 -19.03
CA LYS A 135 9.50 12.76 -18.61
C LYS A 135 8.95 13.54 -19.80
N LYS A 136 7.81 14.21 -19.61
CA LYS A 136 7.23 15.13 -20.58
C LYS A 136 8.17 16.33 -20.72
N GLN A 137 8.56 16.64 -21.94
CA GLN A 137 9.28 17.88 -22.21
C GLN A 137 8.30 19.03 -22.00
N ARG A 138 8.51 19.85 -20.96
CA ARG A 138 7.90 21.17 -20.93
C ARG A 138 8.57 21.95 -22.05
N ARG A 139 7.81 22.33 -23.08
CA ARG A 139 8.32 23.24 -24.11
C ARG A 139 8.83 24.47 -23.35
N PRO A 140 10.13 24.81 -23.42
CA PRO A 140 10.55 26.12 -22.99
C PRO A 140 9.75 27.10 -23.85
N GLN A 141 9.07 28.06 -23.23
CA GLN A 141 8.69 29.26 -23.96
C GLN A 141 10.00 29.86 -24.49
N MET A 142 10.35 29.55 -25.73
CA MET A 142 11.46 30.19 -26.42
C MET A 142 10.97 31.59 -26.74
N THR A 143 11.50 32.59 -26.04
CA THR A 143 11.52 33.94 -26.57
C THR A 143 12.23 33.89 -27.93
N GLU A 144 11.62 34.53 -28.92
CA GLU A 144 11.75 34.40 -30.38
C GLU A 144 13.12 34.75 -31.00
N ALA A 145 14.25 34.27 -30.47
CA ALA A 145 15.57 34.69 -30.96
C ALA A 145 16.53 33.57 -31.39
N ARG A 146 16.14 32.28 -31.38
CA ARG A 146 17.02 31.18 -31.83
C ARG A 146 16.31 30.01 -32.54
N SER A 147 15.22 30.26 -33.25
CA SER A 147 14.44 29.18 -33.88
C SER A 147 15.04 28.58 -35.16
N GLU A 148 16.19 29.05 -35.64
CA GLU A 148 16.69 28.70 -36.98
C GLU A 148 18.02 27.92 -36.97
N MET A 149 18.16 26.87 -36.15
CA MET A 149 19.19 25.84 -36.43
C MET A 149 18.93 24.43 -35.86
N ILE A 150 17.80 24.17 -35.19
CA ILE A 150 17.63 22.89 -34.46
C ILE A 150 16.47 22.02 -35.02
N SER A 151 15.72 22.48 -36.03
CA SER A 151 14.56 21.74 -36.55
C SER A 151 14.88 20.52 -37.44
N ARG A 152 16.16 20.16 -37.66
CA ARG A 152 16.54 19.06 -38.57
C ARG A 152 17.29 17.87 -37.96
N LYS A 153 17.14 17.57 -36.66
CA LYS A 153 17.72 16.31 -36.15
C LYS A 153 16.85 15.52 -35.17
N ARG A 154 15.86 14.83 -35.77
CA ARG A 154 15.59 13.40 -35.53
C ARG A 154 15.45 12.97 -34.05
N SER A 155 14.53 13.60 -33.31
CA SER A 155 14.15 13.21 -31.93
C SER A 155 13.36 11.88 -31.82
N GLY A 156 13.48 10.96 -32.79
CA GLY A 156 12.70 9.72 -32.84
C GLY A 156 13.49 8.45 -33.16
N SER A 157 14.76 8.53 -33.56
CA SER A 157 15.53 7.35 -34.00
C SER A 157 16.46 6.76 -32.95
N TRP A 158 16.81 7.48 -31.88
CA TRP A 158 17.69 6.93 -30.84
C TRP A 158 16.96 5.95 -29.90
N VAL A 159 15.74 6.28 -29.48
CA VAL A 159 14.99 5.47 -28.50
C VAL A 159 14.65 4.08 -29.04
N LYS A 160 14.44 3.93 -30.36
CA LYS A 160 14.22 2.65 -31.05
C LYS A 160 15.50 1.79 -31.09
N ALA A 161 16.68 2.41 -31.21
CA ALA A 161 17.95 1.70 -31.30
C ALA A 161 18.40 1.11 -29.96
N TRP A 162 18.04 1.75 -28.83
CA TRP A 162 18.37 1.20 -27.51
C TRP A 162 17.41 0.08 -27.08
N PHE A 163 16.09 0.23 -27.28
CA PHE A 163 15.12 -0.76 -26.82
C PHE A 163 15.34 -2.16 -27.40
N ASN A 164 15.83 -2.25 -28.64
CA ASN A 164 16.03 -3.53 -29.31
C ASN A 164 17.19 -4.36 -28.73
N LYS A 165 18.14 -3.73 -28.01
CA LYS A 165 19.34 -4.43 -27.49
C LYS A 165 19.12 -5.08 -26.13
N SER A 166 18.16 -4.60 -25.33
CA SER A 166 17.96 -5.04 -23.93
C SER A 166 17.05 -6.27 -23.77
N LEU A 167 16.38 -6.72 -24.83
CA LEU A 167 15.40 -7.83 -24.75
C LEU A 167 15.89 -9.14 -25.38
N SER A 168 17.14 -9.19 -25.88
CA SER A 168 17.74 -10.43 -26.37
C SER A 168 18.44 -11.23 -25.26
N SER A 169 17.75 -11.49 -24.14
CA SER A 169 18.19 -12.55 -23.24
C SER A 169 17.87 -13.89 -23.92
N LYS A 170 18.80 -14.39 -24.74
CA LYS A 170 18.84 -15.80 -25.13
C LYS A 170 18.79 -16.61 -23.85
N MET A 171 17.65 -17.23 -23.56
CA MET A 171 17.58 -18.34 -22.62
C MET A 171 18.33 -19.50 -23.26
N LEU A 172 19.63 -19.59 -22.97
CA LEU A 172 20.40 -20.80 -23.24
C LEU A 172 19.92 -21.84 -22.22
N SER A 173 19.07 -22.76 -22.68
CA SER A 173 18.81 -24.01 -21.99
C SER A 173 19.94 -24.97 -22.32
N HIS A 174 20.65 -25.47 -21.32
CA HIS A 174 21.44 -26.69 -21.40
C HIS A 174 21.29 -27.47 -20.10
#